data_AF-T0J1B0-F1
#
_entry.id   AF-T0J1B0-F1
#
_cell.length_a   1.000
_cell.length_b   1.000
_cell.length_c   1.000
_cell.angle_alpha   90.00
_cell.angle_beta   90.00
_cell.angle_gamma   90.00
#
_symmetry.space_group_name_H-M   'P 1'
#
loop_
_entity.id
_entity.type
_entity.pdbx_description
1 polymer ?
#
loop_
_entity_poly.entity_id
_entity_poly.type
_entity_poly.pdbx_seq_one_letter_code
_entity_poly.pdbx_strand_id
1 'polypeptide(L)'
;MTGFLPLAERLEDIDHGERLSDFAWRMAFGAIGWPWLLASLSGGRKADKRALLDELGLAHDALPHLGSWKADMGFLRHIVREIARLRPAHVVELGAGASTLVAAQALTLHGGGQLHSFDQHGGFVDATRQWLADQGLKADLRHAPLTKKSSDWPGRWYAIDTLPESIDLLIIDGPPWAVHPLVRGAADSLFSRLSPGGVVLLDDAARPGERLVARRWRERWPHMDFRLVKDGTKGTLVGRRRDVSMPAVNDNEAGRGWHHVARAAGIAALIATGWIARGALGEFPQPAQAETFLDEAAASHRAGLLRLAMPSQVESQRLDPQEIERTTGIVLPALPSDWRISDVQLFPTADSPSIAVSLVTPQGEQLSFFADRAETPAEGRPLLAHRAGDTIAYWEAGSMAYALTGRTKANRLLALAAQVAPAG
;
A
#
# COMPACT_ATOMS: atom_id res chain seq x y z
N MET A 1 22.72 -12.72 -22.80
CA MET A 1 23.84 -11.88 -22.33
C MET A 1 23.51 -10.44 -22.65
N THR A 2 22.85 -9.74 -21.73
CA THR A 2 22.57 -8.30 -21.84
C THR A 2 23.22 -7.64 -20.65
N GLY A 3 24.39 -7.06 -20.90
CA GLY A 3 25.20 -6.39 -19.89
C GLY A 3 24.45 -5.18 -19.34
N PHE A 4 24.45 -5.05 -18.02
CA PHE A 4 24.13 -3.81 -17.34
C PHE A 4 25.16 -2.76 -17.76
N LEU A 5 24.74 -1.76 -18.51
CA LEU A 5 25.52 -0.55 -18.74
C LEU A 5 25.55 0.27 -17.42
N PRO A 6 26.73 0.68 -16.93
CA PRO A 6 26.81 1.56 -15.77
C PRO A 6 26.55 3.01 -16.23
N LEU A 7 25.46 3.61 -15.77
CA LEU A 7 25.17 5.03 -16.04
C LEU A 7 25.84 5.89 -14.96
N ALA A 8 27.09 6.29 -15.23
CA ALA A 8 27.71 7.41 -14.54
C ALA A 8 27.50 8.66 -15.39
N GLU A 9 26.44 9.42 -15.12
CA GLU A 9 26.31 10.79 -15.62
C GLU A 9 26.23 11.79 -14.48
N ARG A 10 27.03 12.84 -14.67
CA ARG A 10 27.60 13.74 -13.70
C ARG A 10 26.58 14.84 -13.39
N LEU A 11 26.03 14.84 -12.18
CA LEU A 11 25.22 15.93 -11.65
C LEU A 11 26.14 17.02 -11.08
N GLU A 12 26.50 18.00 -11.90
CA GLU A 12 27.11 19.25 -11.44
C GLU A 12 26.03 20.22 -10.93
N ASP A 13 26.40 20.93 -9.86
CA ASP A 13 25.68 21.90 -9.05
C ASP A 13 24.50 21.41 -8.19
N ILE A 14 24.82 20.95 -6.98
CA ILE A 14 23.84 20.63 -5.94
C ILE A 14 24.33 21.18 -4.60
N ASP A 15 23.46 21.92 -3.92
CA ASP A 15 23.66 22.37 -2.54
C ASP A 15 23.79 21.17 -1.58
N HIS A 16 24.88 21.12 -0.82
CA HIS A 16 25.22 20.00 0.04
C HIS A 16 24.21 19.79 1.19
N GLY A 17 23.47 20.84 1.59
CA GLY A 17 22.46 20.77 2.64
C GLY A 17 21.20 19.98 2.24
N GLU A 18 20.67 20.23 1.03
CA GLU A 18 19.49 19.53 0.50
C GLU A 18 19.76 18.03 0.29
N ARG A 19 20.98 17.64 -0.11
CA ARG A 19 21.36 16.22 -0.29
C ARG A 19 21.27 15.43 1.01
N LEU A 20 21.69 16.00 2.14
CA LEU A 20 21.70 15.31 3.43
C LEU A 20 20.30 15.16 4.00
N SER A 21 19.44 16.17 3.85
CA SER A 21 18.03 16.06 4.25
C SER A 21 17.29 15.05 3.38
N ASP A 22 17.43 15.12 2.06
CA ASP A 22 16.76 14.20 1.14
C ASP A 22 17.22 12.75 1.36
N PHE A 23 18.51 12.55 1.63
CA PHE A 23 19.06 11.25 2.00
C PHE A 23 18.49 10.74 3.33
N ALA A 24 18.42 11.57 4.37
CA ALA A 24 17.84 11.21 5.66
C ALA A 24 16.35 10.83 5.52
N TRP A 25 15.57 11.58 4.74
CA TRP A 25 14.17 11.25 4.45
C TRP A 25 14.03 9.96 3.66
N ARG A 26 14.88 9.71 2.66
CA ARG A 26 14.89 8.46 1.89
C ARG A 26 15.27 7.26 2.75
N MET A 27 16.20 7.42 3.70
CA MET A 27 16.55 6.36 4.65
C MET A 27 15.42 6.09 5.64
N ALA A 28 14.82 7.13 6.23
CA ALA A 28 13.72 6.99 7.17
C ALA A 28 12.46 6.40 6.52
N PHE A 29 12.05 6.92 5.35
CA PHE A 29 10.88 6.40 4.62
C PHE A 29 11.19 5.10 3.88
N GLY A 30 12.43 4.82 3.52
CA GLY A 30 12.85 3.51 3.04
C GLY A 30 12.69 2.44 4.11
N ALA A 31 13.08 2.75 5.36
CA ALA A 31 12.92 1.87 6.52
C ALA A 31 11.45 1.66 6.95
N ILE A 32 10.54 2.57 6.58
CA ILE A 32 9.09 2.50 6.92
C ILE A 32 8.25 1.99 5.72
N GLY A 33 8.65 2.34 4.49
CA GLY A 33 7.90 2.08 3.26
C GLY A 33 8.19 0.74 2.60
N TRP A 34 9.15 -0.03 3.11
CA TRP A 34 9.53 -1.31 2.51
C TRP A 34 8.42 -2.37 2.47
N PRO A 35 7.42 -2.43 3.40
CA PRO A 35 6.27 -3.32 3.25
C PRO A 35 5.43 -2.96 2.02
N TRP A 36 5.35 -1.68 1.67
CA TRP A 36 4.68 -1.19 0.47
C TRP A 36 5.49 -1.44 -0.81
N LEU A 37 6.82 -1.43 -0.72
CA LEU A 37 7.71 -1.89 -1.80
C LEU A 37 7.62 -3.40 -2.04
N LEU A 38 7.43 -4.21 -1.00
CA LEU A 38 7.20 -5.64 -1.16
C LEU A 38 5.79 -5.94 -1.67
N ALA A 39 4.78 -5.24 -1.15
CA ALA A 39 3.41 -5.31 -1.65
C ALA A 39 3.32 -4.86 -3.12
N SER A 40 4.16 -3.92 -3.56
CA SER A 40 4.18 -3.47 -4.96
C SER A 40 4.80 -4.47 -5.95
N LEU A 41 5.50 -5.49 -5.46
CA LEU A 41 5.92 -6.65 -6.26
C LEU A 41 4.72 -7.56 -6.61
N SER A 42 3.64 -7.50 -5.82
CA SER A 42 2.40 -8.22 -6.07
C SER A 42 1.51 -7.42 -7.03
N GLY A 43 1.56 -7.75 -8.32
CA GLY A 43 0.78 -7.07 -9.38
C GLY A 43 -0.71 -7.43 -9.41
N GLY A 44 -1.36 -7.60 -8.26
CA GLY A 44 -2.75 -8.06 -8.13
C GLY A 44 -2.97 -9.54 -8.47
N ARG A 45 -4.22 -10.02 -8.34
CA ARG A 45 -4.58 -11.41 -8.71
C ARG A 45 -4.58 -11.54 -10.23
N LYS A 46 -4.10 -12.68 -10.75
CA LYS A 46 -4.12 -12.96 -12.22
C LYS A 46 -5.53 -12.85 -12.82
N ALA A 47 -6.56 -13.19 -12.05
CA ALA A 47 -7.97 -13.05 -12.45
C ALA A 47 -8.37 -11.58 -12.65
N ASP A 48 -7.92 -10.67 -11.79
CA ASP A 48 -8.23 -9.24 -11.91
C ASP A 48 -7.54 -8.61 -13.13
N LYS A 49 -6.28 -9.02 -13.39
CA LYS A 49 -5.56 -8.65 -14.62
C LYS A 49 -6.33 -9.08 -15.86
N ARG A 50 -6.78 -10.33 -15.87
CA ARG A 50 -7.54 -10.91 -16.99
C ARG A 50 -8.86 -10.17 -17.20
N ALA A 51 -9.64 -9.96 -16.15
CA ALA A 51 -10.92 -9.25 -16.23
C ALA A 51 -10.76 -7.83 -16.78
N LEU A 52 -9.73 -7.09 -16.35
CA LEU A 52 -9.48 -5.74 -16.88
C LEU A 52 -9.10 -5.77 -18.37
N LEU A 53 -8.27 -6.72 -18.79
CA LEU A 53 -7.86 -6.83 -20.19
C LEU A 53 -9.03 -7.26 -21.08
N ASP A 54 -9.87 -8.17 -20.59
CA ASP A 54 -11.11 -8.57 -21.27
C ASP A 54 -12.08 -7.39 -21.41
N GLU A 55 -12.26 -6.57 -20.36
CA GLU A 55 -13.06 -5.33 -20.40
C GLU A 55 -12.55 -4.34 -21.46
N LEU A 56 -11.22 -4.23 -21.59
CA LEU A 56 -10.57 -3.33 -22.53
C LEU A 56 -10.43 -3.90 -23.96
N GLY A 57 -10.78 -5.17 -24.17
CA GLY A 57 -10.56 -5.86 -25.45
C GLY A 57 -9.08 -6.02 -25.81
N LEU A 58 -8.18 -6.02 -24.83
CA LEU A 58 -6.74 -6.17 -25.01
C LEU A 58 -6.31 -7.63 -24.91
N ALA A 59 -5.24 -7.99 -25.62
CA ALA A 59 -4.64 -9.31 -25.48
C ALA A 59 -4.15 -9.55 -24.05
N HIS A 60 -4.18 -10.79 -23.56
CA HIS A 60 -3.85 -11.11 -22.17
C HIS A 60 -2.37 -10.87 -21.81
N ASP A 61 -1.52 -10.79 -22.83
CA ASP A 61 -0.10 -10.46 -22.81
C ASP A 61 0.18 -8.99 -23.19
N ALA A 62 -0.85 -8.19 -23.50
CA ALA A 62 -0.69 -6.79 -23.92
C ALA A 62 0.01 -5.94 -22.86
N LEU A 63 -0.26 -6.21 -21.57
CA LEU A 63 0.50 -5.63 -20.47
C LEU A 63 1.84 -6.36 -20.30
N PRO A 64 2.99 -5.71 -20.57
CA PRO A 64 4.30 -6.34 -20.57
C PRO A 64 4.63 -6.98 -19.23
N HIS A 65 5.45 -8.03 -19.27
CA HIS A 65 6.08 -8.63 -18.10
C HIS A 65 7.17 -7.70 -17.53
N LEU A 66 6.80 -6.46 -17.20
CA LEU A 66 7.68 -5.54 -16.50
C LEU A 66 7.85 -6.10 -15.08
N GLY A 67 9.06 -6.56 -14.76
CA GLY A 67 9.42 -7.01 -13.41
C GLY A 67 9.15 -5.92 -12.37
N SER A 68 8.96 -6.32 -11.10
CA SER A 68 8.90 -5.54 -9.82
C SER A 68 8.23 -4.15 -9.72
N TRP A 69 7.74 -3.54 -10.79
CA TRP A 69 7.16 -2.19 -10.85
C TRP A 69 5.82 -2.24 -11.58
N LYS A 70 4.91 -3.06 -11.06
CA LYS A 70 3.57 -3.22 -11.63
C LYS A 70 2.65 -2.16 -11.04
N ALA A 71 2.03 -1.33 -11.87
CA ALA A 71 0.89 -0.51 -11.46
C ALA A 71 -0.16 -1.40 -10.77
N ASP A 72 -0.76 -0.92 -9.68
CA ASP A 72 -1.76 -1.69 -8.96
C ASP A 72 -3.01 -1.91 -9.85
N MET A 73 -3.54 -3.13 -9.87
CA MET A 73 -4.71 -3.45 -10.70
C MET A 73 -5.95 -2.62 -10.28
N GLY A 74 -6.04 -2.23 -9.00
CA GLY A 74 -7.06 -1.31 -8.51
C GLY A 74 -6.89 0.08 -9.12
N PHE A 75 -5.66 0.60 -9.17
CA PHE A 75 -5.35 1.87 -9.80
C PHE A 75 -5.73 1.89 -11.29
N LEU A 76 -5.32 0.87 -12.05
CA LEU A 76 -5.67 0.76 -13.48
C LEU A 76 -7.19 0.70 -13.70
N ARG A 77 -7.92 -0.02 -12.84
CA ARG A 77 -9.37 -0.08 -12.89
C ARG A 77 -10.04 1.26 -12.56
N HIS A 78 -9.48 2.06 -11.66
CA HIS A 78 -9.97 3.42 -11.41
C HIS A 78 -9.77 4.33 -12.61
N ILE A 79 -8.65 4.21 -13.33
CA ILE A 79 -8.42 4.95 -14.57
C ILE A 79 -9.54 4.64 -15.58
N VAL A 80 -9.83 3.35 -15.83
CA VAL A 80 -10.90 2.95 -16.75
C VAL A 80 -12.26 3.48 -16.29
N ARG A 81 -12.61 3.32 -15.01
CA ARG A 81 -13.88 3.80 -14.44
C ARG A 81 -14.04 5.30 -14.59
N GLU A 82 -13.01 6.08 -14.30
CA GLU A 82 -13.08 7.54 -14.40
C GLU A 82 -13.12 8.00 -15.85
N ILE A 83 -12.40 7.35 -16.77
CA ILE A 83 -12.50 7.64 -18.21
C ILE A 83 -13.91 7.32 -18.73
N ALA A 84 -14.47 6.16 -18.38
CA ALA A 84 -15.83 5.77 -18.77
C ALA A 84 -16.89 6.73 -18.24
N ARG A 85 -16.71 7.22 -17.01
CA ARG A 85 -17.63 8.15 -16.33
C ARG A 85 -17.54 9.58 -16.88
N LEU A 86 -16.32 10.10 -16.99
CA LEU A 86 -16.06 11.50 -17.34
C LEU A 86 -16.10 11.73 -18.84
N ARG A 87 -15.76 10.72 -19.65
CA ARG A 87 -15.45 10.86 -21.09
C ARG A 87 -14.55 12.07 -21.34
N PRO A 88 -13.37 12.11 -20.70
CA PRO A 88 -12.55 13.31 -20.64
C PRO A 88 -12.05 13.70 -22.04
N ALA A 89 -12.02 15.00 -22.31
CA ALA A 89 -11.38 15.54 -23.52
C ALA A 89 -9.86 15.55 -23.36
N HIS A 90 -9.36 15.90 -22.17
CA HIS A 90 -7.94 15.96 -21.86
C HIS A 90 -7.58 15.17 -20.60
N VAL A 91 -6.73 14.16 -20.76
CA VAL A 91 -6.11 13.38 -19.69
C VAL A 91 -4.63 13.73 -19.62
N VAL A 92 -4.13 14.06 -18.43
CA VAL A 92 -2.70 14.27 -18.19
C VAL A 92 -2.18 13.15 -17.29
N GLU A 93 -1.08 12.51 -17.66
CA GLU A 93 -0.41 11.47 -16.91
C GLU A 93 1.02 11.88 -16.56
N LEU A 94 1.42 11.62 -15.31
CA LEU A 94 2.78 11.76 -14.81
C LEU A 94 3.30 10.36 -14.46
N GLY A 95 4.38 9.93 -15.12
CA GLY A 95 4.92 8.56 -15.05
C GLY A 95 4.29 7.66 -16.11
N ALA A 96 4.98 7.48 -17.23
CA ALA A 96 4.45 6.65 -18.32
C ALA A 96 4.60 5.15 -17.97
N GLY A 97 3.79 4.30 -18.62
CA GLY A 97 3.90 2.85 -18.49
C GLY A 97 2.59 2.11 -18.72
N ALA A 98 2.27 1.16 -17.84
CA ALA A 98 1.07 0.34 -17.95
C ALA A 98 -0.23 1.16 -17.90
N SER A 99 -0.26 2.20 -17.08
CA SER A 99 -1.36 3.17 -17.00
C SER A 99 -1.58 3.90 -18.32
N THR A 100 -0.53 4.16 -19.10
CA THR A 100 -0.62 4.81 -20.41
C THR A 100 -1.42 3.97 -21.41
N LEU A 101 -1.13 2.66 -21.49
CA LEU A 101 -1.89 1.75 -22.36
C LEU A 101 -3.35 1.66 -21.94
N VAL A 102 -3.59 1.46 -20.65
CA VAL A 102 -4.94 1.35 -20.10
C VAL A 102 -5.75 2.62 -20.36
N ALA A 103 -5.16 3.79 -20.13
CA ALA A 103 -5.79 5.08 -20.38
C ALA A 103 -6.07 5.29 -21.88
N ALA A 104 -5.09 5.01 -22.76
CA ALA A 104 -5.26 5.18 -24.20
C ALA A 104 -6.35 4.26 -24.77
N GLN A 105 -6.39 3.00 -24.33
CA GLN A 105 -7.43 2.06 -24.73
C GLN A 105 -8.81 2.47 -24.18
N ALA A 106 -8.90 2.84 -22.90
CA ALA A 106 -10.15 3.30 -22.31
C ALA A 106 -10.69 4.56 -23.00
N LEU A 107 -9.82 5.50 -23.39
CA LEU A 107 -10.21 6.68 -24.16
C LEU A 107 -10.78 6.29 -25.53
N THR A 108 -10.14 5.34 -26.21
CA THR A 108 -10.64 4.81 -27.49
C THR A 108 -12.05 4.22 -27.34
N LEU A 109 -12.33 3.52 -26.23
CA LEU A 109 -13.63 2.94 -25.95
C LEU A 109 -14.70 3.94 -25.50
N HIS A 110 -14.30 5.07 -24.89
CA HIS A 110 -15.22 5.94 -24.14
C HIS A 110 -15.28 7.40 -24.58
N GLY A 111 -14.76 7.77 -25.75
CA GLY A 111 -15.01 9.11 -26.32
C GLY A 111 -13.89 9.72 -27.15
N GLY A 112 -12.74 9.06 -27.28
CA GLY A 112 -11.64 9.50 -28.15
C GLY A 112 -10.88 10.74 -27.68
N GLY A 113 -10.89 11.03 -26.36
CA GLY A 113 -10.12 12.13 -25.77
C GLY A 113 -8.60 11.97 -25.92
N GLN A 114 -7.86 13.01 -25.58
CA GLN A 114 -6.41 13.08 -25.73
C GLN A 114 -5.69 12.72 -24.42
N LEU A 115 -4.73 11.80 -24.50
CA LEU A 115 -3.82 11.47 -23.41
C LEU A 115 -2.48 12.17 -23.62
N HIS A 116 -2.11 13.04 -22.68
CA HIS A 116 -0.79 13.68 -22.59
C HIS A 116 0.00 13.02 -21.46
N SER A 117 1.05 12.26 -21.78
CA SER A 117 1.82 11.48 -20.80
C SER A 117 3.26 11.94 -20.71
N PHE A 118 3.76 12.15 -19.49
CA PHE A 118 5.08 12.69 -19.25
C PHE A 118 5.93 11.72 -18.44
N ASP A 119 7.15 11.45 -18.90
CA ASP A 119 8.11 10.61 -18.18
C ASP A 119 9.51 11.22 -18.13
N GLN A 120 10.25 10.89 -17.07
CA GLN A 120 11.58 11.41 -16.80
C GLN A 120 12.68 10.81 -17.68
N HIS A 121 12.41 9.70 -18.35
CA HIS A 121 13.40 8.99 -19.16
C HIS A 121 13.02 8.98 -20.64
N GLY A 122 13.75 9.72 -21.47
CA GLY A 122 13.49 9.80 -22.91
C GLY A 122 13.46 8.43 -23.62
N GLY A 123 14.42 7.55 -23.35
CA GLY A 123 14.41 6.20 -23.93
C GLY A 123 13.21 5.35 -23.53
N PHE A 124 12.64 5.57 -22.33
CA PHE A 124 11.43 4.88 -21.90
C PHE A 124 10.17 5.44 -22.57
N VAL A 125 10.13 6.76 -22.81
CA VAL A 125 9.08 7.41 -23.61
C VAL A 125 9.02 6.82 -25.02
N ASP A 126 10.17 6.68 -25.67
CA ASP A 126 10.24 6.14 -27.03
C ASP A 126 9.80 4.67 -27.08
N ALA A 127 10.25 3.85 -26.12
CA ALA A 127 9.83 2.46 -26.00
C ALA A 127 8.31 2.32 -25.76
N THR A 128 7.74 3.17 -24.89
CA THR A 128 6.30 3.17 -24.61
C THR A 128 5.50 3.62 -25.82
N ARG A 129 6.00 4.61 -26.58
CA ARG A 129 5.37 5.06 -27.83
C ARG A 129 5.30 3.93 -28.87
N GLN A 130 6.41 3.21 -29.08
CA GLN A 130 6.42 2.08 -30.00
C GLN A 130 5.45 0.98 -29.55
N TRP A 131 5.46 0.64 -28.26
CA TRP A 131 4.56 -0.36 -27.71
C TRP A 131 3.08 0.00 -27.87
N LEU A 132 2.69 1.27 -27.69
CA LEU A 132 1.31 1.71 -27.98
C LEU A 132 0.98 1.61 -29.47
N ALA A 133 1.91 1.98 -30.35
CA ALA A 133 1.71 1.90 -31.80
C ALA A 133 1.49 0.46 -32.27
N ASP A 134 2.20 -0.52 -31.67
CA ASP A 134 2.01 -1.94 -31.93
C ASP A 134 0.60 -2.43 -31.54
N GLN A 135 -0.06 -1.74 -30.61
CA GLN A 135 -1.45 -1.99 -30.20
C GLN A 135 -2.47 -1.14 -30.98
N GLY A 136 -2.03 -0.36 -31.97
CA GLY A 136 -2.88 0.55 -32.74
C GLY A 136 -3.35 1.79 -31.96
N LEU A 137 -2.72 2.08 -30.82
CA LEU A 137 -3.09 3.15 -29.91
C LEU A 137 -2.19 4.38 -30.09
N LYS A 138 -2.73 5.54 -29.71
CA LYS A 138 -2.04 6.83 -29.80
C LYS A 138 -2.15 7.60 -28.50
N ALA A 139 -1.04 8.20 -28.08
CA ALA A 139 -0.98 9.16 -27.00
C ALA A 139 0.12 10.18 -27.30
N ASP A 140 0.02 11.36 -26.70
CA ASP A 140 1.02 12.42 -26.74
C ASP A 140 2.02 12.18 -25.61
N LEU A 141 3.01 11.31 -25.84
CA LEU A 141 4.08 11.05 -24.87
C LEU A 141 5.21 12.06 -25.03
N ARG A 142 5.71 12.59 -23.91
CA ARG A 142 6.79 13.58 -23.91
C ARG A 142 7.80 13.30 -22.81
N HIS A 143 9.07 13.50 -23.15
CA HIS A 143 10.16 13.45 -22.19
C HIS A 143 10.16 14.73 -21.35
N ALA A 144 10.04 14.58 -20.03
CA ALA A 144 10.05 15.65 -19.06
C ALA A 144 11.08 15.34 -17.96
N PRO A 145 12.35 15.77 -18.10
CA PRO A 145 13.38 15.44 -17.12
C PRO A 145 13.08 16.11 -15.77
N LEU A 146 13.49 15.47 -14.66
CA LEU A 146 13.30 16.01 -13.31
C LEU A 146 14.33 17.10 -12.98
N THR A 147 14.14 18.31 -13.49
CA THR A 147 15.07 19.44 -13.26
C THR A 147 14.43 20.60 -12.50
N LYS A 148 13.10 20.74 -12.51
CA LYS A 148 12.41 21.84 -11.83
C LYS A 148 12.42 21.62 -10.31
N LYS A 149 12.47 22.71 -9.54
CA LYS A 149 12.25 22.70 -8.10
C LYS A 149 10.82 23.15 -7.82
N SER A 150 10.15 22.52 -6.84
CA SER A 150 8.90 23.04 -6.27
C SER A 150 9.23 23.87 -5.03
N SER A 151 8.54 24.99 -4.85
CA SER A 151 8.67 25.81 -3.64
C SER A 151 8.06 25.14 -2.41
N ASP A 152 7.02 24.32 -2.61
CA ASP A 152 6.22 23.76 -1.52
C ASP A 152 6.53 22.29 -1.24
N TRP A 153 7.21 21.62 -2.18
CA TRP A 153 7.46 20.20 -2.16
C TRP A 153 8.94 19.88 -2.39
N PRO A 154 9.52 18.98 -1.59
CA PRO A 154 10.90 18.52 -1.77
C PRO A 154 11.06 17.59 -2.97
N GLY A 155 12.30 17.44 -3.44
CA GLY A 155 12.64 16.66 -4.61
C GLY A 155 12.55 17.44 -5.93
N ARG A 156 13.19 16.91 -6.98
CA ARG A 156 13.11 17.49 -8.33
C ARG A 156 11.82 17.04 -9.01
N TRP A 157 11.19 17.97 -9.70
CA TRP A 157 9.92 17.80 -10.41
C TRP A 157 10.10 17.85 -11.92
N TYR A 158 9.10 17.34 -12.64
CA TYR A 158 9.04 17.30 -14.10
C TYR A 158 9.22 18.70 -14.71
N ALA A 159 10.16 18.81 -15.65
CA ALA A 159 10.28 19.94 -16.55
C ALA A 159 9.29 19.81 -17.70
N ILE A 160 8.02 20.09 -17.39
CA ILE A 160 6.95 20.12 -18.39
C ILE A 160 6.96 21.46 -19.11
N ASP A 161 6.94 21.39 -20.44
CA ASP A 161 7.02 22.51 -21.37
C ASP A 161 5.63 22.99 -21.82
N THR A 162 4.79 22.07 -22.29
CA THR A 162 3.49 22.35 -22.89
C THR A 162 2.43 21.46 -22.25
N LEU A 163 1.40 22.08 -21.69
CA LEU A 163 0.23 21.43 -21.07
C LEU A 163 -1.04 21.86 -21.79
N PRO A 164 -2.09 21.01 -21.80
CA PRO A 164 -3.41 21.47 -22.23
C PRO A 164 -3.92 22.62 -21.35
N GLU A 165 -4.83 23.42 -21.90
CA GLU A 165 -5.45 24.53 -21.16
C GLU A 165 -6.31 24.04 -20.00
N SER A 166 -6.99 22.91 -20.18
CA SER A 166 -7.83 22.25 -19.19
C SER A 166 -7.46 20.77 -19.02
N ILE A 167 -7.68 20.24 -17.82
CA ILE A 167 -7.40 18.84 -17.47
C ILE A 167 -8.65 18.24 -16.85
N ASP A 168 -9.24 17.24 -17.48
CA ASP A 168 -10.44 16.56 -16.96
C ASP A 168 -10.07 15.40 -16.04
N LEU A 169 -8.94 14.75 -16.32
CA LEU A 169 -8.38 13.66 -15.50
C LEU A 169 -6.86 13.80 -15.41
N LEU A 170 -6.34 13.86 -14.19
CA LEU A 170 -4.92 13.85 -13.87
C LEU A 170 -4.53 12.52 -13.21
N ILE A 171 -3.62 11.78 -13.82
CA ILE A 171 -3.09 10.49 -13.37
C ILE A 171 -1.66 10.70 -12.85
N ILE A 172 -1.39 10.28 -11.62
CA ILE A 172 -0.10 10.50 -10.94
C ILE A 172 0.47 9.16 -10.50
N ASP A 173 1.38 8.60 -11.28
CA ASP A 173 2.16 7.39 -10.97
C ASP A 173 3.69 7.67 -10.92
N GLY A 174 4.10 8.87 -11.30
CA GLY A 174 5.46 9.37 -11.24
C GLY A 174 5.57 10.70 -10.50
N PRO A 175 6.79 11.14 -10.16
CA PRO A 175 8.04 10.40 -10.29
C PRO A 175 8.19 9.35 -9.15
N PRO A 176 9.19 8.45 -9.23
CA PRO A 176 9.33 7.40 -8.22
C PRO A 176 9.69 7.99 -6.85
N TRP A 177 9.23 7.32 -5.78
CA TRP A 177 9.50 7.70 -4.38
C TRP A 177 11.00 7.85 -4.06
N ALA A 178 11.87 7.18 -4.83
CA ALA A 178 13.32 7.25 -4.71
C ALA A 178 13.89 8.65 -4.99
N VAL A 179 13.13 9.52 -5.67
CA VAL A 179 13.47 10.94 -5.83
C VAL A 179 13.29 11.64 -4.49
N HIS A 180 12.08 11.61 -3.93
CA HIS A 180 11.79 12.01 -2.56
C HIS A 180 10.41 11.44 -2.14
N PRO A 181 10.18 11.01 -0.87
CA PRO A 181 8.89 10.44 -0.42
C PRO A 181 7.66 11.34 -0.60
N LEU A 182 7.87 12.65 -0.74
CA LEU A 182 6.80 13.66 -0.92
C LEU A 182 6.80 14.28 -2.33
N VAL A 183 7.62 13.77 -3.25
CA VAL A 183 7.85 14.39 -4.57
C VAL A 183 6.55 14.51 -5.37
N ARG A 184 5.69 13.48 -5.31
CA ARG A 184 4.39 13.45 -6.01
C ARG A 184 3.45 14.57 -5.57
N GLY A 185 3.69 15.17 -4.40
CA GLY A 185 2.93 16.33 -3.92
C GLY A 185 2.98 17.53 -4.86
N ALA A 186 4.07 17.70 -5.61
CA ALA A 186 4.23 18.79 -6.58
C ALA A 186 3.24 18.73 -7.76
N ALA A 187 2.48 17.63 -7.91
CA ALA A 187 1.39 17.56 -8.87
C ALA A 187 0.26 18.56 -8.60
N ASP A 188 0.18 19.13 -7.38
CA ASP A 188 -0.78 20.20 -7.09
C ASP A 188 -0.54 21.49 -7.90
N SER A 189 0.65 21.65 -8.47
CA SER A 189 0.94 22.71 -9.45
C SER A 189 0.05 22.64 -10.69
N LEU A 190 -0.58 21.49 -10.97
CA LEU A 190 -1.50 21.28 -12.09
C LEU A 190 -2.98 21.46 -11.71
N PHE A 191 -3.32 21.54 -10.42
CA PHE A 191 -4.72 21.50 -9.98
C PHE A 191 -5.53 22.74 -10.41
N SER A 192 -4.87 23.87 -10.62
CA SER A 192 -5.51 25.09 -11.14
C SER A 192 -6.12 24.89 -12.54
N ARG A 193 -5.56 23.97 -13.34
CA ARG A 193 -6.02 23.63 -14.70
C ARG A 193 -7.13 22.58 -14.73
N LEU A 194 -7.51 22.00 -13.59
CA LEU A 194 -8.56 20.98 -13.56
C LEU A 194 -9.90 21.58 -14.01
N SER A 195 -10.61 20.92 -14.92
CA SER A 195 -11.97 21.31 -15.31
C SER A 195 -12.93 21.23 -14.10
N PRO A 196 -14.07 21.94 -14.12
CA PRO A 196 -15.16 21.66 -13.18
C PRO A 196 -15.53 20.17 -13.22
N GLY A 197 -15.60 19.52 -12.06
CA GLY A 197 -15.81 18.05 -11.99
C GLY A 197 -14.58 17.20 -12.31
N GLY A 198 -13.44 17.84 -12.63
CA GLY A 198 -12.18 17.16 -12.96
C GLY A 198 -11.66 16.30 -11.81
N VAL A 199 -10.91 15.25 -12.17
CA VAL A 199 -10.48 14.20 -11.25
C VAL A 199 -8.96 14.09 -11.19
N VAL A 200 -8.45 13.84 -9.99
CA VAL A 200 -7.05 13.50 -9.73
C VAL A 200 -6.99 12.08 -9.18
N LEU A 201 -6.16 11.23 -9.78
CA LEU A 201 -5.84 9.90 -9.31
C LEU A 201 -4.36 9.84 -8.95
N LEU A 202 -4.05 9.48 -7.71
CA LEU A 202 -2.68 9.26 -7.24
C LEU A 202 -2.49 7.78 -6.88
N ASP A 203 -1.50 7.13 -7.52
CA ASP A 203 -1.11 5.75 -7.20
C ASP A 203 -0.32 5.70 -5.89
N ASP A 204 -0.26 4.50 -5.30
CA ASP A 204 0.42 4.20 -4.04
C ASP A 204 -0.05 5.04 -2.85
N ALA A 205 -1.29 5.52 -2.87
CA ALA A 205 -1.76 6.56 -1.96
C ALA A 205 -1.78 6.16 -0.47
N ALA A 206 -1.70 4.87 -0.18
CA ALA A 206 -1.64 4.38 1.19
C ALA A 206 -0.21 4.29 1.75
N ARG A 207 0.83 4.56 0.95
CA ARG A 207 2.20 4.79 1.44
C ARG A 207 2.29 6.00 2.37
N PRO A 208 3.19 5.99 3.37
CA PRO A 208 3.31 7.09 4.33
C PRO A 208 3.54 8.47 3.71
N GLY A 209 4.37 8.56 2.67
CA GLY A 209 4.67 9.82 1.98
C GLY A 209 3.42 10.38 1.30
N GLU A 210 2.73 9.54 0.56
CA GLU A 210 1.50 9.88 -0.16
C GLU A 210 0.34 10.22 0.80
N ARG A 211 0.28 9.63 2.00
CA ARG A 211 -0.70 10.03 3.03
C ARG A 211 -0.46 11.46 3.53
N LEU A 212 0.81 11.85 3.69
CA LEU A 212 1.19 13.22 4.04
C LEU A 212 0.89 14.18 2.89
N VAL A 213 1.17 13.76 1.66
CA VAL A 213 0.79 14.50 0.44
C VAL A 213 -0.71 14.77 0.42
N ALA A 214 -1.52 13.71 0.58
CA ALA A 214 -2.99 13.80 0.58
C ALA A 214 -3.52 14.74 1.67
N ARG A 215 -2.89 14.74 2.86
CA ARG A 215 -3.26 15.66 3.94
C ARG A 215 -3.00 17.12 3.55
N ARG A 216 -1.80 17.43 3.07
CA ARG A 216 -1.44 18.80 2.65
C ARG A 216 -2.27 19.27 1.45
N TRP A 217 -2.60 18.38 0.51
CA TRP A 217 -3.52 18.71 -0.58
C TRP A 217 -4.92 19.08 -0.09
N ARG A 218 -5.48 18.33 0.86
CA ARG A 218 -6.79 18.68 1.47
C ARG A 218 -6.78 20.06 2.12
N GLU A 219 -5.68 20.42 2.77
CA GLU A 219 -5.51 21.73 3.41
C GLU A 219 -5.37 22.86 2.37
N ARG A 220 -4.58 22.65 1.30
CA ARG A 220 -4.32 23.65 0.26
C ARG A 220 -5.47 23.83 -0.75
N TRP A 221 -6.22 22.78 -1.02
CA TRP A 221 -7.26 22.73 -2.06
C TRP A 221 -8.63 22.40 -1.47
N PRO A 222 -9.22 23.30 -0.66
CA PRO A 222 -10.46 23.02 0.07
C PRO A 222 -11.67 22.81 -0.86
N HIS A 223 -11.60 23.24 -2.11
CA HIS A 223 -12.64 23.05 -3.12
C HIS A 223 -12.55 21.68 -3.82
N MET A 224 -11.60 20.84 -3.45
CA MET A 224 -11.48 19.45 -3.92
C MET A 224 -11.83 18.47 -2.79
N ASP A 225 -12.59 17.42 -3.12
CA ASP A 225 -12.87 16.31 -2.20
C ASP A 225 -11.89 15.16 -2.47
N PHE A 226 -11.04 14.85 -1.50
CA PHE A 226 -10.04 13.79 -1.61
C PHE A 226 -10.42 12.58 -0.75
N ARG A 227 -10.57 11.41 -1.39
CA ARG A 227 -10.90 10.14 -0.73
C ARG A 227 -9.88 9.07 -1.05
N LEU A 228 -9.42 8.35 -0.03
CA LEU A 228 -8.56 7.18 -0.21
C LEU A 228 -9.45 5.97 -0.47
N VAL A 229 -9.28 5.34 -1.62
CA VAL A 229 -9.95 4.08 -1.98
C VAL A 229 -8.96 2.93 -1.78
N LYS A 230 -9.39 1.90 -1.05
CA LYS A 230 -8.56 0.75 -0.64
C LYS A 230 -8.97 -0.57 -1.33
N ASP A 231 -9.29 -0.53 -2.62
CA ASP A 231 -9.72 -1.69 -3.42
C ASP A 231 -8.56 -2.39 -4.17
N GLY A 232 -7.38 -2.39 -3.54
CA GLY A 232 -6.13 -2.98 -4.02
C GLY A 232 -5.06 -2.94 -2.91
N THR A 233 -3.88 -3.50 -3.17
CA THR A 233 -2.79 -3.58 -2.17
C THR A 233 -2.16 -2.21 -1.91
N LYS A 234 -2.21 -1.32 -2.91
CA LYS A 234 -1.49 -0.03 -2.88
C LYS A 234 -2.34 1.21 -2.54
N GLY A 235 -3.65 1.09 -2.70
CA GLY A 235 -4.61 2.18 -2.49
C GLY A 235 -4.47 3.32 -3.52
N THR A 236 -5.59 3.95 -3.85
CA THR A 236 -5.64 5.08 -4.78
C THR A 236 -6.29 6.27 -4.11
N LEU A 237 -5.66 7.45 -4.18
CA LEU A 237 -6.29 8.69 -3.75
C LEU A 237 -7.08 9.24 -4.94
N VAL A 238 -8.37 9.48 -4.72
CA VAL A 238 -9.26 10.08 -5.70
C VAL A 238 -9.62 11.48 -5.22
N GLY A 239 -9.12 12.50 -5.90
CA GLY A 239 -9.49 13.90 -5.72
C GLY A 239 -10.52 14.33 -6.75
N ARG A 240 -11.62 14.96 -6.35
CA ARG A 240 -12.62 15.52 -7.28
C ARG A 240 -12.76 17.02 -7.07
N ARG A 241 -12.55 17.81 -8.12
CA ARG A 241 -12.80 19.26 -8.10
C ARG A 241 -14.30 19.49 -8.11
N ARG A 242 -14.81 20.20 -7.10
CA ARG A 242 -16.23 20.60 -7.06
C ARG A 242 -16.53 21.55 -8.22
N ASP A 243 -17.62 21.29 -8.92
CA ASP A 243 -18.18 22.27 -9.84
C ASP A 243 -18.87 23.36 -9.01
N VAL A 244 -18.31 24.58 -9.06
CA VAL A 244 -18.85 25.73 -8.31
C VAL A 244 -19.92 26.47 -9.12
N SER A 245 -20.11 26.09 -10.40
CA SER A 245 -21.09 26.65 -11.34
C SER A 245 -22.46 25.98 -11.24
N MET A 246 -22.49 24.73 -10.79
CA MET A 246 -23.72 24.04 -10.44
C MET A 246 -24.09 24.40 -9.00
N PRO A 247 -25.30 24.93 -8.71
CA PRO A 247 -25.82 24.88 -7.35
C PRO A 247 -25.71 23.43 -6.91
N ALA A 248 -25.23 23.18 -5.69
CA ALA A 248 -25.23 21.84 -5.14
C ALA A 248 -26.63 21.26 -5.36
N VAL A 249 -26.77 20.32 -6.30
CA VAL A 249 -28.00 19.58 -6.47
C VAL A 249 -28.11 18.84 -5.16
N ASN A 250 -29.04 19.32 -4.32
CA ASN A 250 -29.43 18.64 -3.11
C ASN A 250 -30.15 17.37 -3.57
N ASP A 251 -29.38 16.32 -3.88
CA ASP A 251 -29.85 14.93 -3.92
C ASP A 251 -30.12 14.43 -2.48
N ASN A 252 -30.54 15.32 -1.58
CA ASN A 252 -30.97 15.01 -0.23
C ASN A 252 -32.42 14.50 -0.17
N GLU A 253 -33.04 14.19 -1.32
CA GLU A 253 -34.29 13.41 -1.35
C GLU A 253 -34.08 11.91 -1.59
N ALA A 254 -32.83 11.44 -1.64
CA ALA A 254 -32.50 10.02 -1.48
C ALA A 254 -31.38 9.84 -0.43
N GLY A 255 -31.76 9.95 0.85
CA GLY A 255 -31.03 9.23 1.91
C GLY A 255 -30.29 10.05 2.97
N ARG A 256 -30.63 11.32 3.21
CA ARG A 256 -30.12 12.07 4.38
C ARG A 256 -31.20 12.91 5.03
N GLY A 257 -32.05 12.24 5.80
CA GLY A 257 -33.09 12.93 6.55
C GLY A 257 -33.73 12.19 7.72
N TRP A 258 -33.24 11.04 8.21
CA TRP A 258 -33.94 10.30 9.30
C TRP A 258 -33.09 9.57 10.35
N HIS A 259 -31.77 9.76 10.43
CA HIS A 259 -30.92 8.93 11.34
C HIS A 259 -30.38 9.59 12.61
N HIS A 260 -30.76 10.84 12.93
CA HIS A 260 -30.19 11.53 14.10
C HIS A 260 -31.14 11.75 15.29
N VAL A 261 -32.45 11.52 15.15
CA VAL A 261 -33.40 11.65 16.28
C VAL A 261 -33.91 10.29 16.80
N ALA A 262 -33.93 9.24 15.98
CA ALA A 262 -34.33 7.89 16.42
C ALA A 262 -33.27 7.17 17.30
N ARG A 263 -32.02 7.66 17.36
CA ARG A 263 -30.97 7.08 18.21
C ARG A 263 -31.02 7.54 19.67
N ALA A 264 -31.69 8.65 19.98
CA ALA A 264 -31.78 9.13 21.37
C ALA A 264 -32.84 8.34 22.20
N ALA A 265 -33.91 7.87 21.59
CA ALA A 265 -34.94 7.07 22.29
C ALA A 265 -34.61 5.56 22.35
N GLY A 266 -33.88 5.03 21.37
CA GLY A 266 -33.46 3.62 21.35
C GLY A 266 -32.32 3.29 22.32
N ILE A 267 -31.45 4.26 22.65
CA ILE A 267 -30.35 4.05 23.61
C ILE A 267 -30.86 4.05 25.06
N ALA A 268 -31.92 4.81 25.38
CA ALA A 268 -32.54 4.75 26.71
C ALA A 268 -33.28 3.41 26.97
N ALA A 269 -33.90 2.81 25.95
CA ALA A 269 -34.58 1.53 26.09
C ALA A 269 -33.64 0.31 26.13
N LEU A 270 -32.45 0.41 25.52
CA LEU A 270 -31.42 -0.64 25.57
C LEU A 270 -30.57 -0.59 26.86
N ILE A 271 -30.58 0.51 27.60
CA ILE A 271 -29.96 0.59 28.93
C ILE A 271 -30.83 -0.11 30.00
N ALA A 272 -32.15 -0.10 29.87
CA ALA A 272 -33.03 -0.74 30.85
C ALA A 272 -33.14 -2.27 30.69
N THR A 273 -33.04 -2.78 29.46
CA THR A 273 -33.25 -4.22 29.18
C THR A 273 -31.94 -5.00 28.98
N GLY A 274 -30.84 -4.32 28.63
CA GLY A 274 -29.52 -4.93 28.44
C GLY A 274 -28.76 -5.23 29.74
N TRP A 275 -29.23 -4.76 30.89
CA TRP A 275 -28.55 -4.98 32.18
C TRP A 275 -28.84 -6.33 32.83
N ILE A 276 -29.74 -7.15 32.30
CA ILE A 276 -30.07 -8.47 32.86
C ILE A 276 -29.38 -9.64 32.14
N ALA A 277 -28.73 -9.43 30.99
CA ALA A 277 -28.05 -10.50 30.25
C ALA A 277 -26.50 -10.42 30.28
N ARG A 278 -25.91 -9.60 31.16
CA ARG A 278 -24.44 -9.49 31.29
C ARG A 278 -23.80 -10.59 32.15
N GLY A 279 -24.57 -11.56 32.62
CA GLY A 279 -24.10 -12.60 33.55
C GLY A 279 -23.84 -13.99 32.97
N ALA A 280 -24.07 -14.26 31.67
CA ALA A 280 -24.13 -15.64 31.20
C ALA A 280 -23.44 -15.98 29.86
N LEU A 281 -22.93 -15.02 29.09
CA LEU A 281 -22.27 -15.32 27.81
C LEU A 281 -20.99 -14.47 27.69
N GLY A 282 -19.85 -15.16 27.59
CA GLY A 282 -18.50 -14.59 27.61
C GLY A 282 -18.22 -13.61 26.48
N GLU A 283 -17.26 -12.74 26.74
CA GLU A 283 -16.77 -11.71 25.82
C GLU A 283 -16.19 -12.36 24.55
N PHE A 284 -16.69 -12.00 23.38
CA PHE A 284 -16.11 -12.38 22.10
C PHE A 284 -15.08 -11.32 21.67
N PRO A 285 -13.83 -11.69 21.32
CA PRO A 285 -12.86 -10.76 20.76
C PRO A 285 -13.34 -10.18 19.40
N GLN A 286 -12.96 -8.94 19.10
CA GLN A 286 -13.30 -8.32 17.82
C GLN A 286 -12.57 -9.03 16.65
N PRO A 287 -13.29 -9.58 15.66
CA PRO A 287 -12.70 -10.44 14.63
C PRO A 287 -11.72 -9.73 13.70
N ALA A 288 -11.86 -8.40 13.50
CA ALA A 288 -11.07 -7.66 12.52
C ALA A 288 -9.60 -7.45 12.89
N GLN A 289 -9.27 -7.29 14.18
CA GLN A 289 -7.90 -7.07 14.66
C GLN A 289 -7.12 -8.39 14.77
N ALA A 290 -7.79 -9.46 15.20
CA ALA A 290 -7.22 -10.80 15.15
C ALA A 290 -6.94 -11.24 13.70
N GLU A 291 -7.79 -10.84 12.75
CA GLU A 291 -7.57 -11.09 11.33
C GLU A 291 -6.29 -10.46 10.79
N THR A 292 -6.03 -9.19 11.11
CA THR A 292 -4.81 -8.51 10.66
C THR A 292 -3.54 -9.10 11.29
N PHE A 293 -3.57 -9.38 12.59
CA PHE A 293 -2.44 -10.00 13.31
C PHE A 293 -2.07 -11.38 12.74
N LEU A 294 -3.08 -12.22 12.44
CA LEU A 294 -2.85 -13.56 11.89
C LEU A 294 -2.28 -13.51 10.46
N ASP A 295 -2.73 -12.55 9.65
CA ASP A 295 -2.19 -12.35 8.30
C ASP A 295 -0.73 -11.85 8.34
N GLU A 296 -0.38 -11.01 9.31
CA GLU A 296 0.98 -10.53 9.56
C GLU A 296 1.91 -11.65 10.05
N ALA A 297 1.44 -12.49 10.98
CA ALA A 297 2.17 -13.69 11.42
C ALA A 297 2.46 -14.66 10.25
N ALA A 298 1.45 -14.91 9.39
CA ALA A 298 1.62 -15.74 8.20
C ALA A 298 2.59 -15.12 7.16
N ALA A 299 2.54 -13.79 6.99
CA ALA A 299 3.46 -13.07 6.12
C ALA A 299 4.90 -13.15 6.64
N SER A 300 5.09 -13.02 7.96
CA SER A 300 6.38 -13.13 8.64
C SER A 300 7.02 -14.50 8.48
N HIS A 301 6.24 -15.57 8.68
CA HIS A 301 6.73 -16.94 8.45
C HIS A 301 7.27 -17.14 7.03
N ARG A 302 6.50 -16.71 6.02
CA ARG A 302 6.90 -16.83 4.61
C ARG A 302 8.13 -16.01 4.27
N ALA A 303 8.24 -14.80 4.82
CA ALA A 303 9.43 -13.96 4.67
C ALA A 303 10.68 -14.62 5.28
N GLY A 304 10.55 -15.22 6.48
CA GLY A 304 11.60 -16.00 7.11
C GLY A 304 12.07 -17.18 6.25
N LEU A 305 11.14 -17.98 5.72
CA LEU A 305 11.47 -19.11 4.84
C LEU A 305 12.19 -18.69 3.55
N LEU A 306 11.80 -17.56 2.95
CA LEU A 306 12.49 -17.03 1.77
C LEU A 306 13.91 -16.59 2.11
N ARG A 307 14.09 -15.93 3.25
CA ARG A 307 15.40 -15.45 3.71
C ARG A 307 16.37 -16.59 4.02
N LEU A 308 15.90 -17.68 4.65
CA LEU A 308 16.69 -18.89 4.89
C LEU A 308 17.22 -19.51 3.57
N ALA A 309 16.52 -19.29 2.45
CA ALA A 309 16.96 -19.76 1.13
C ALA A 309 17.89 -18.76 0.40
N MET A 310 18.21 -17.60 0.99
CA MET A 310 19.02 -16.54 0.39
C MET A 310 20.40 -16.46 1.05
N PRO A 311 21.46 -17.00 0.42
CA PRO A 311 22.83 -16.98 0.99
C PRO A 311 23.40 -15.58 1.24
N SER A 312 22.84 -14.56 0.57
CA SER A 312 23.28 -13.16 0.70
C SER A 312 22.71 -12.45 1.93
N GLN A 313 21.76 -13.06 2.65
CA GLN A 313 21.13 -12.45 3.82
C GLN A 313 21.81 -12.98 5.08
N VAL A 314 22.40 -12.08 5.87
CA VAL A 314 23.07 -12.45 7.12
C VAL A 314 22.00 -12.80 8.16
N GLU A 315 21.96 -14.05 8.59
CA GLU A 315 21.09 -14.51 9.67
C GLU A 315 21.62 -14.02 11.02
N SER A 316 20.74 -13.52 11.88
CA SER A 316 21.08 -13.17 13.26
C SER A 316 20.57 -14.25 14.20
N GLN A 317 21.48 -15.08 14.70
CA GLN A 317 21.15 -16.17 15.64
C GLN A 317 21.12 -15.69 17.11
N ARG A 318 21.54 -14.45 17.37
CA ARG A 318 21.58 -13.87 18.71
C ARG A 318 20.25 -13.19 19.02
N LEU A 319 19.56 -13.71 20.04
CA LEU A 319 18.37 -13.10 20.63
C LEU A 319 18.74 -12.46 21.97
N ASP A 320 18.56 -11.14 22.08
CA ASP A 320 18.66 -10.41 23.35
C ASP A 320 17.26 -9.86 23.70
N PRO A 321 16.49 -10.57 24.54
CA PRO A 321 15.14 -10.15 24.90
C PRO A 321 15.09 -8.79 25.60
N GLN A 322 16.11 -8.43 26.39
CA GLN A 322 16.16 -7.16 27.11
C GLN A 322 16.42 -6.00 26.16
N GLU A 323 17.29 -6.18 25.16
CA GLU A 323 17.51 -5.20 24.10
C GLU A 323 16.23 -4.97 23.28
N ILE A 324 15.55 -6.07 22.90
CA ILE A 324 14.31 -6.03 22.14
C ILE A 324 13.22 -5.28 22.92
N GLU A 325 13.00 -5.65 24.18
CA GLU A 325 11.99 -5.00 25.04
C GLU A 325 12.27 -3.51 25.19
N ARG A 326 13.51 -3.14 25.54
CA ARG A 326 13.89 -1.73 25.75
C ARG A 326 13.73 -0.87 24.49
N THR A 327 13.91 -1.47 23.32
CA THR A 327 13.93 -0.75 22.04
C THR A 327 12.56 -0.72 21.34
N THR A 328 11.81 -1.81 21.43
CA THR A 328 10.55 -2.00 20.68
C THR A 328 9.31 -1.98 21.58
N GLY A 329 9.49 -2.20 22.89
CA GLY A 329 8.41 -2.47 23.82
C GLY A 329 7.80 -3.86 23.67
N ILE A 330 8.34 -4.74 22.82
CA ILE A 330 7.89 -6.13 22.66
C ILE A 330 8.54 -6.99 23.74
N VAL A 331 7.72 -7.65 24.55
CA VAL A 331 8.18 -8.61 25.56
C VAL A 331 8.10 -10.00 24.95
N LEU A 332 9.25 -10.67 24.83
CA LEU A 332 9.31 -12.05 24.36
C LEU A 332 9.21 -13.03 25.54
N PRO A 333 8.41 -14.11 25.42
CA PRO A 333 8.40 -15.16 26.43
C PRO A 333 9.71 -15.95 26.40
N ALA A 334 9.97 -16.70 27.47
CA ALA A 334 11.07 -17.65 27.49
C ALA A 334 10.82 -18.75 26.44
N LEU A 335 11.71 -18.86 25.46
CA LEU A 335 11.69 -19.94 24.49
C LEU A 335 12.34 -21.20 25.10
N PRO A 336 11.86 -22.42 24.77
CA PRO A 336 12.50 -23.66 25.21
C PRO A 336 13.98 -23.71 24.85
N SER A 337 14.83 -24.11 25.78
CA SER A 337 16.30 -24.07 25.62
C SER A 337 16.83 -25.08 24.61
N ASP A 338 16.03 -26.08 24.26
CA ASP A 338 16.33 -27.09 23.24
C ASP A 338 15.90 -26.65 21.83
N TRP A 339 15.25 -25.48 21.68
CA TRP A 339 14.94 -24.90 20.38
C TRP A 339 16.09 -24.05 19.88
N ARG A 340 16.54 -24.31 18.65
CA ARG A 340 17.62 -23.56 18.03
C ARG A 340 17.07 -22.35 17.29
N ILE A 341 17.56 -21.16 17.65
CA ILE A 341 17.28 -19.93 16.91
C ILE A 341 18.12 -19.94 15.64
N SER A 342 17.44 -19.84 14.50
CA SER A 342 18.07 -19.73 13.18
C SER A 342 18.17 -18.27 12.73
N ASP A 343 17.17 -17.46 13.05
CA ASP A 343 17.17 -16.05 12.69
C ASP A 343 16.23 -15.23 13.59
N VAL A 344 16.56 -13.96 13.81
CA VAL A 344 15.77 -12.99 14.57
C VAL A 344 15.65 -11.73 13.74
N GLN A 345 14.42 -11.28 13.50
CA GLN A 345 14.13 -10.14 12.65
C GLN A 345 13.12 -9.20 13.29
N LEU A 346 13.35 -7.91 13.12
CA LEU A 346 12.30 -6.91 13.27
C LEU A 346 11.35 -7.04 12.07
N PHE A 347 10.08 -7.31 12.34
CA PHE A 347 9.05 -7.42 11.32
C PHE A 347 8.08 -6.24 11.45
N PRO A 348 7.82 -5.45 10.40
CA PRO A 348 6.96 -4.28 10.51
C PRO A 348 5.49 -4.70 10.43
N THR A 349 4.67 -4.20 11.34
CA THR A 349 3.21 -4.26 11.24
C THR A 349 2.65 -2.88 10.98
N ALA A 350 1.34 -2.79 10.74
CA ALA A 350 0.67 -1.53 10.41
C ALA A 350 0.83 -0.45 11.50
N ASP A 351 0.85 -0.87 12.78
CA ASP A 351 0.72 0.02 13.94
C ASP A 351 1.90 -0.09 14.94
N SER A 352 2.66 -1.19 14.96
CA SER A 352 3.88 -1.35 15.77
C SER A 352 5.04 -2.06 15.05
N PRO A 353 6.29 -1.92 15.55
CA PRO A 353 7.32 -2.90 15.24
C PRO A 353 6.99 -4.22 15.95
N SER A 354 6.97 -5.32 15.20
CA SER A 354 6.84 -6.68 15.72
C SER A 354 8.17 -7.43 15.62
N ILE A 355 8.27 -8.59 16.27
CA ILE A 355 9.46 -9.44 16.23
C ILE A 355 9.10 -10.79 15.64
N ALA A 356 9.93 -11.24 14.71
CA ALA A 356 9.86 -12.57 14.10
C ALA A 356 11.12 -13.36 14.45
N VAL A 357 10.94 -14.56 15.02
CA VAL A 357 12.02 -15.47 15.38
C VAL A 357 11.83 -16.77 14.62
N SER A 358 12.80 -17.14 13.80
CA SER A 358 12.83 -18.42 13.11
C SER A 358 13.53 -19.45 13.97
N LEU A 359 12.85 -20.56 14.24
CA LEU A 359 13.21 -21.56 15.23
C LEU A 359 13.23 -22.95 14.59
N VAL A 360 14.11 -23.82 15.11
CA VAL A 360 14.16 -25.23 14.74
C VAL A 360 14.04 -26.07 16.01
N THR A 361 13.03 -26.95 16.08
CA THR A 361 12.86 -27.86 17.22
C THR A 361 13.90 -28.99 17.17
N PRO A 362 14.11 -29.74 18.27
CA PRO A 362 14.98 -30.93 18.25
C PRO A 362 14.54 -31.99 17.24
N GLN A 363 13.26 -32.02 16.87
CA GLN A 363 12.70 -32.92 15.87
C GLN A 363 12.89 -32.42 14.43
N GLY A 364 13.57 -31.29 14.24
CA GLY A 364 13.84 -30.69 12.94
C GLY A 364 12.67 -29.88 12.36
N GLU A 365 11.65 -29.57 13.17
CA GLU A 365 10.51 -28.78 12.73
C GLU A 365 10.90 -27.31 12.63
N GLN A 366 10.69 -26.71 11.46
CA GLN A 366 10.91 -25.27 11.26
C GLN A 366 9.66 -24.50 11.71
N LEU A 367 9.85 -23.60 12.67
CA LEU A 367 8.83 -22.77 13.25
C LEU A 367 9.18 -21.29 13.05
N SER A 368 8.15 -20.45 13.00
CA SER A 368 8.28 -19.00 13.10
C SER A 368 7.42 -18.53 14.27
N PHE A 369 8.08 -17.89 15.23
CA PHE A 369 7.45 -17.24 16.36
C PHE A 369 7.33 -15.75 16.06
N PHE A 370 6.14 -15.20 16.26
CA PHE A 370 5.80 -13.82 15.96
C PHE A 370 5.24 -13.15 17.22
N ALA A 371 5.70 -11.94 17.51
CA ALA A 371 5.28 -11.18 18.69
C ALA A 371 4.98 -9.73 18.32
N ASP A 372 3.80 -9.24 18.70
CA ASP A 372 3.36 -7.85 18.56
C ASP A 372 2.67 -7.36 19.84
N ARG A 373 2.34 -6.08 19.93
CA ARG A 373 1.56 -5.50 21.04
C ARG A 373 0.06 -5.76 20.84
N ALA A 374 -0.62 -6.18 21.91
CA ALA A 374 -2.07 -6.32 21.93
C ALA A 374 -2.74 -5.01 22.36
N GLU A 375 -3.77 -4.56 21.63
CA GLU A 375 -4.56 -3.35 21.98
C GLU A 375 -5.59 -3.61 23.09
N THR A 376 -5.98 -4.87 23.28
CA THR A 376 -6.92 -5.32 24.32
C THR A 376 -6.41 -6.63 24.93
N PRO A 377 -6.47 -6.83 26.25
CA PRO A 377 -6.03 -8.09 26.85
C PRO A 377 -7.06 -9.21 26.62
N ALA A 378 -6.69 -10.27 25.89
CA ALA A 378 -7.49 -11.49 25.72
C ALA A 378 -6.82 -12.75 26.30
N GLU A 379 -7.48 -13.90 26.11
CA GLU A 379 -7.18 -15.19 26.75
C GLU A 379 -5.75 -15.71 26.51
N GLY A 380 -5.11 -16.17 27.59
CA GLY A 380 -3.73 -16.71 27.61
C GLY A 380 -3.52 -18.09 26.98
N ARG A 381 -4.55 -18.71 26.40
CA ARG A 381 -4.47 -20.07 25.86
C ARG A 381 -4.31 -20.06 24.33
N PRO A 382 -3.36 -20.82 23.76
CA PRO A 382 -3.22 -20.94 22.30
C PRO A 382 -4.48 -21.45 21.60
N LEU A 383 -4.94 -20.67 20.63
CA LEU A 383 -6.02 -21.00 19.70
C LEU A 383 -5.44 -21.28 18.31
N LEU A 384 -6.13 -22.09 17.50
CA LEU A 384 -5.73 -22.38 16.14
C LEU A 384 -6.48 -21.52 15.13
N ALA A 385 -5.75 -21.04 14.14
CA ALA A 385 -6.28 -20.44 12.93
C ALA A 385 -5.59 -21.02 11.68
N HIS A 386 -6.29 -20.94 10.55
CA HIS A 386 -5.77 -21.27 9.24
C HIS A 386 -5.83 -20.03 8.34
N ARG A 387 -4.67 -19.56 7.87
CA ARG A 387 -4.55 -18.37 7.02
C ARG A 387 -3.50 -18.59 5.94
N ALA A 388 -3.81 -18.18 4.70
CA ALA A 388 -2.92 -18.27 3.54
C ALA A 388 -2.24 -19.64 3.29
N GLY A 389 -2.83 -20.74 3.78
CA GLY A 389 -2.27 -22.10 3.68
C GLY A 389 -1.41 -22.53 4.87
N ASP A 390 -1.15 -21.64 5.82
CA ASP A 390 -0.40 -21.91 7.04
C ASP A 390 -1.35 -22.21 8.22
N THR A 391 -0.90 -23.08 9.12
CA THR A 391 -1.55 -23.33 10.42
C THR A 391 -0.83 -22.48 11.45
N ILE A 392 -1.60 -21.70 12.22
CA ILE A 392 -1.09 -20.70 13.15
C ILE A 392 -1.71 -20.98 14.51
N ALA A 393 -0.89 -21.13 15.54
CA ALA A 393 -1.32 -21.13 16.92
C ALA A 393 -1.07 -19.75 17.52
N TYR A 394 -2.08 -19.07 18.03
CA TYR A 394 -1.96 -17.71 18.55
C TYR A 394 -2.58 -17.55 19.93
N TRP A 395 -2.05 -16.66 20.74
CA TRP A 395 -2.54 -16.33 22.09
C TRP A 395 -2.12 -14.92 22.46
N GLU A 396 -2.73 -14.38 23.51
CA GLU A 396 -2.33 -13.08 24.06
C GLU A 396 -1.88 -13.26 25.51
N ALA A 397 -0.85 -12.54 25.93
CA ALA A 397 -0.48 -12.48 27.35
C ALA A 397 -0.10 -11.06 27.75
N GLY A 398 -0.83 -10.53 28.73
CA GLY A 398 -0.66 -9.13 29.14
C GLY A 398 -0.98 -8.18 27.99
N SER A 399 -0.01 -7.35 27.60
CA SER A 399 -0.10 -6.41 26.49
C SER A 399 0.56 -6.93 25.20
N MET A 400 0.78 -8.24 25.08
CA MET A 400 1.43 -8.86 23.93
C MET A 400 0.52 -9.87 23.25
N ALA A 401 0.59 -9.91 21.93
CA ALA A 401 0.00 -10.93 21.08
C ALA A 401 1.11 -11.78 20.48
N TYR A 402 0.93 -13.10 20.51
CA TYR A 402 1.92 -14.07 20.04
C TYR A 402 1.31 -15.03 19.03
N ALA A 403 2.11 -15.43 18.07
CA ALA A 403 1.76 -16.49 17.12
C ALA A 403 2.94 -17.42 16.88
N LEU A 404 2.66 -18.71 16.78
CA LEU A 404 3.58 -19.74 16.37
C LEU A 404 3.05 -20.38 15.09
N THR A 405 3.84 -20.29 14.03
CA THR A 405 3.51 -20.82 12.70
C THR A 405 4.52 -21.88 12.32
N GLY A 406 4.08 -22.97 11.69
CA GLY A 406 5.00 -24.00 11.22
C GLY A 406 4.35 -25.03 10.31
N ARG A 407 5.18 -25.74 9.55
CA ARG A 407 4.75 -26.84 8.66
C ARG A 407 4.60 -28.16 9.43
N THR A 408 3.79 -28.16 10.48
CA THR A 408 3.49 -29.34 11.31
C THR A 408 1.98 -29.53 11.45
N LYS A 409 1.56 -30.68 11.99
CA LYS A 409 0.12 -30.95 12.21
C LYS A 409 -0.43 -29.99 13.27
N ALA A 410 -1.69 -29.57 13.14
CA ALA A 410 -2.33 -28.61 14.03
C ALA A 410 -2.22 -28.97 15.53
N ASN A 411 -2.45 -30.24 15.89
CA ASN A 411 -2.30 -30.72 17.27
C ASN A 411 -0.85 -30.61 17.79
N ARG A 412 0.14 -30.84 16.92
CA ARG A 412 1.55 -30.71 17.25
C ARG A 412 1.94 -29.24 17.41
N LEU A 413 1.43 -28.36 16.55
CA LEU A 413 1.65 -26.91 16.65
C LEU A 413 1.08 -26.34 17.94
N LEU A 414 -0.13 -26.75 18.34
CA LEU A 414 -0.72 -26.38 19.63
C LEU A 414 0.13 -26.85 20.81
N ALA A 415 0.64 -28.08 20.78
CA ALA A 415 1.50 -28.61 21.83
C ALA A 415 2.85 -27.87 21.92
N LEU A 416 3.36 -27.35 20.81
CA LEU A 416 4.56 -26.51 20.77
C LEU A 416 4.25 -25.09 21.27
N ALA A 417 3.11 -24.51 20.87
CA ALA A 417 2.68 -23.20 21.35
C ALA A 417 2.44 -23.20 22.87
N ALA A 418 1.88 -24.27 23.42
CA ALA A 418 1.66 -24.43 24.85
C ALA A 418 2.96 -24.50 25.69
N GLN A 419 4.11 -24.81 25.08
CA GLN A 419 5.41 -24.77 25.78
C GLN A 419 5.96 -23.35 25.91
N VAL A 420 5.49 -22.43 25.06
CA VAL A 420 5.93 -21.02 25.01
C VAL A 420 4.92 -20.10 25.67
N ALA A 421 3.63 -20.44 25.59
CA ALA A 421 2.56 -19.70 26.24
C ALA A 421 2.74 -19.77 27.77
N PRO A 422 2.50 -18.66 28.49
CA PRO A 422 2.57 -18.66 29.94
C PRO A 422 1.57 -19.67 30.52
N ALA A 423 1.97 -20.38 31.57
CA ALA A 423 1.07 -21.23 32.33
C ALA A 423 -0.02 -20.34 32.94
N GLY A 424 -1.26 -20.49 32.45
CA GLY A 424 -2.43 -19.78 32.95
C GLY A 424 -2.90 -20.27 34.32
#